data_AF-A0A2U1IW74-F1
#
_entry.id   AF-A0A2U1IW74-F1
#
_cell.length_a   1.000
_cell.length_b   1.000
_cell.length_c   1.000
_cell.angle_alpha   90.00
_cell.angle_beta   90.00
_cell.angle_gamma   90.00
#
_symmetry.space_group_name_H-M   'P 1'
#
loop_
_entity.id
_entity.type
_entity.pdbx_description
1 polymer ?
#
loop_
_entity_poly.entity_id
_entity_poly.type
_entity_poly.pdbx_seq_one_letter_code
_entity_poly.pdbx_strand_id
1 'polypeptide(L)'
;MSGHLEIVKYLVENGVRVNANNDQALRSASMSGNLEVVKYLVENGADIHSMNDDALGSASLNGHLNVVKYLAEKGADINQISEFDFRFCEAKGHFGVVKYLRNLKNNGKSENGLNLFKSVFNLNYFSNKDQDPK
;
A
#
# COMPACT_ATOMS: atom_id res chain seq x y z
N MET A 1 -18.45 -6.69 -7.86
CA MET A 1 -17.24 -6.05 -8.39
C MET A 1 -16.42 -6.95 -9.33
N SER A 2 -16.82 -8.21 -9.55
CA SER A 2 -16.19 -9.21 -10.45
C SER A 2 -16.42 -8.96 -11.95
N GLY A 3 -16.46 -7.71 -12.37
CA GLY A 3 -16.50 -7.36 -13.81
C GLY A 3 -15.37 -6.41 -14.19
N HIS A 4 -14.91 -5.60 -13.25
CA HIS A 4 -13.82 -4.66 -13.50
C HIS A 4 -12.46 -5.37 -13.56
N LEU A 5 -12.26 -6.44 -12.79
CA LEU A 5 -10.99 -7.19 -12.82
C LEU A 5 -10.81 -7.93 -14.15
N GLU A 6 -11.87 -8.52 -14.68
CA GLU A 6 -11.91 -9.27 -15.93
C GLU A 6 -11.59 -8.35 -17.10
N ILE A 7 -12.14 -7.13 -17.10
CA ILE A 7 -11.80 -6.10 -18.09
C ILE A 7 -10.32 -5.71 -17.98
N VAL A 8 -9.80 -5.47 -16.77
CA VAL A 8 -8.38 -5.13 -16.57
C VAL A 8 -7.46 -6.25 -17.05
N LYS A 9 -7.79 -7.52 -16.74
CA LYS A 9 -7.04 -8.69 -17.21
C LYS A 9 -7.02 -8.77 -18.74
N TYR A 10 -8.19 -8.67 -19.37
CA TYR A 10 -8.30 -8.68 -20.82
C TYR A 10 -7.45 -7.59 -21.47
N LEU A 11 -7.45 -6.37 -20.91
CA LEU A 11 -6.65 -5.26 -21.45
C LEU A 11 -5.14 -5.54 -21.35
N VAL A 12 -4.66 -6.06 -20.23
CA VAL A 12 -3.24 -6.42 -20.03
C VAL A 12 -2.82 -7.56 -20.95
N GLU A 13 -3.67 -8.59 -21.10
CA GLU A 13 -3.46 -9.70 -22.05
C GLU A 13 -3.39 -9.22 -23.51
N ASN A 14 -4.08 -8.11 -23.84
CA ASN A 14 -4.03 -7.46 -25.15
C ASN A 14 -2.92 -6.38 -25.26
N GLY A 15 -1.94 -6.39 -24.35
CA GLY A 15 -0.72 -5.59 -24.45
C GLY A 15 -0.79 -4.20 -23.82
N VAL A 16 -1.85 -3.87 -23.08
CA VAL A 16 -1.87 -2.64 -22.27
C VAL A 16 -0.86 -2.77 -21.14
N ARG A 17 0.05 -1.79 -21.05
CA ARG A 17 1.04 -1.73 -19.98
C ARG A 17 0.39 -1.27 -18.68
N VAL A 18 0.56 -2.04 -17.61
CA VAL A 18 -0.01 -1.72 -16.28
C VAL A 18 0.55 -0.43 -15.68
N ASN A 19 1.77 -0.04 -16.06
CA ASN A 19 2.46 1.16 -15.59
C ASN A 19 2.26 2.40 -16.48
N ALA A 20 1.32 2.35 -17.43
CA ALA A 20 1.02 3.49 -18.27
C ALA A 20 0.55 4.71 -17.44
N ASN A 21 0.91 5.91 -17.90
CA ASN A 21 0.56 7.20 -17.26
C ASN A 21 0.94 7.26 -15.77
N ASN A 22 2.18 6.87 -15.45
CA ASN A 22 2.71 6.80 -14.09
C ASN A 22 1.84 5.93 -13.19
N ASP A 23 1.48 4.73 -13.66
CA ASP A 23 0.69 3.76 -12.88
C ASP A 23 -0.71 4.29 -12.51
N GLN A 24 -1.33 5.08 -13.40
CA GLN A 24 -2.66 5.66 -13.17
C GLN A 24 -3.72 4.60 -12.81
N ALA A 25 -3.61 3.41 -13.39
CA ALA A 25 -4.50 2.29 -13.08
C ALA A 25 -4.41 1.88 -11.60
N LEU A 26 -3.20 1.81 -11.05
CA LEU A 26 -2.96 1.49 -9.64
C LEU A 26 -3.52 2.57 -8.72
N ARG A 27 -3.27 3.84 -9.04
CA ARG A 27 -3.78 4.98 -8.24
C ARG A 27 -5.30 5.03 -8.25
N SER A 28 -5.92 4.82 -9.42
CA SER A 28 -7.37 4.81 -9.59
C SER A 28 -8.03 3.64 -8.86
N ALA A 29 -7.46 2.43 -8.96
CA ALA A 29 -7.95 1.26 -8.23
C ALA A 29 -7.79 1.42 -6.71
N SER A 30 -6.73 2.09 -6.27
CA SER A 30 -6.47 2.39 -4.86
C SER A 30 -7.47 3.43 -4.32
N MET A 31 -7.74 4.48 -5.08
CA MET A 31 -8.74 5.50 -4.78
C MET A 31 -10.16 4.90 -4.66
N SER A 32 -10.48 3.87 -5.45
CA SER A 32 -11.79 3.21 -5.44
C SER A 32 -11.89 2.04 -4.46
N GLY A 33 -10.79 1.67 -3.79
CA GLY A 33 -10.76 0.55 -2.84
C GLY A 33 -10.83 -0.84 -3.47
N ASN A 34 -10.57 -0.96 -4.78
CA ASN A 34 -10.66 -2.22 -5.53
C ASN A 34 -9.43 -3.11 -5.27
N LEU A 35 -9.39 -3.75 -4.10
CA LEU A 35 -8.23 -4.54 -3.67
C LEU A 35 -7.82 -5.62 -4.67
N GLU A 36 -8.77 -6.30 -5.32
CA GLU A 36 -8.45 -7.36 -6.30
C GLU A 36 -7.72 -6.80 -7.52
N VAL A 37 -8.14 -5.61 -8.00
CA VAL A 37 -7.48 -4.92 -9.12
C VAL A 37 -6.11 -4.40 -8.68
N VAL A 38 -6.00 -3.82 -7.48
CA VAL A 38 -4.72 -3.37 -6.91
C VAL A 38 -3.72 -4.53 -6.84
N LYS A 39 -4.15 -5.70 -6.32
CA LYS A 39 -3.32 -6.90 -6.24
C LYS A 39 -2.83 -7.32 -7.62
N TYR A 40 -3.75 -7.48 -8.57
CA TYR A 40 -3.44 -7.89 -9.93
C TYR A 40 -2.45 -6.93 -10.61
N LEU A 41 -2.66 -5.62 -10.50
CA LEU A 41 -1.77 -4.62 -11.10
C LEU A 41 -0.35 -4.69 -10.51
N VAL A 42 -0.23 -4.78 -9.19
CA VAL A 42 1.07 -4.91 -8.51
C VAL A 42 1.77 -6.23 -8.90
N GLU A 43 1.03 -7.35 -8.95
CA GLU A 43 1.56 -8.65 -9.36
C GLU A 43 2.01 -8.68 -10.83
N ASN A 44 1.47 -7.79 -11.67
CA ASN A 44 1.84 -7.65 -13.08
C ASN A 44 2.83 -6.49 -13.34
N GLY A 45 3.44 -5.94 -12.28
CA GLY A 45 4.56 -5.01 -12.41
C GLY A 45 4.19 -3.52 -12.41
N ALA A 46 3.02 -3.15 -11.90
CA ALA A 46 2.76 -1.74 -11.57
C ALA A 46 3.71 -1.28 -10.45
N ASP A 47 4.27 -0.07 -10.60
CA ASP A 47 5.19 0.52 -9.65
C ASP A 47 4.43 1.18 -8.50
N ILE A 48 4.61 0.66 -7.29
CA ILE A 48 3.99 1.18 -6.07
C ILE A 48 4.54 2.56 -5.71
N HIS A 49 5.78 2.85 -6.05
CA HIS A 49 6.48 4.09 -5.69
C HIS A 49 6.20 5.24 -6.68
N SER A 50 5.45 4.96 -7.74
CA SER A 50 5.06 5.93 -8.75
C SER A 50 4.34 7.13 -8.12
N MET A 51 4.74 8.33 -8.53
CA MET A 51 4.21 9.60 -8.01
C MET A 51 4.37 9.76 -6.47
N ASN A 52 5.46 9.27 -5.89
CA ASN A 52 5.72 9.30 -4.43
C ASN A 52 4.69 8.49 -3.64
N ASP A 53 4.51 7.23 -4.02
CA ASP A 53 3.56 6.31 -3.38
C ASP A 53 2.11 6.86 -3.35
N ASP A 54 1.70 7.63 -4.35
CA ASP A 54 0.38 8.28 -4.41
C ASP A 54 -0.78 7.27 -4.36
N ALA A 55 -0.54 6.01 -4.75
CA ALA A 55 -1.50 4.92 -4.54
C ALA A 55 -1.85 4.73 -3.03
N LEU A 56 -0.87 4.81 -2.14
CA LEU A 56 -1.06 4.72 -0.69
C LEU A 56 -1.85 5.93 -0.16
N GLY A 57 -1.50 7.13 -0.64
CA GLY A 57 -2.20 8.37 -0.32
C GLY A 57 -3.66 8.32 -0.75
N SER A 58 -3.91 7.93 -2.00
CA SER A 58 -5.24 7.76 -2.59
C SER A 58 -6.11 6.78 -1.80
N ALA A 59 -5.58 5.61 -1.43
CA ALA A 59 -6.31 4.66 -0.59
C ALA A 59 -6.59 5.20 0.81
N SER A 60 -5.62 5.90 1.40
CA SER A 60 -5.71 6.44 2.77
C SER A 60 -6.78 7.54 2.88
N LEU A 61 -6.73 8.52 1.97
CA LEU A 61 -7.66 9.66 1.94
C LEU A 61 -9.10 9.25 1.62
N ASN A 62 -9.30 8.04 1.08
CA ASN A 62 -10.61 7.43 0.81
C ASN A 62 -10.98 6.29 1.79
N GLY A 63 -10.16 6.03 2.81
CA GLY A 63 -10.52 5.16 3.92
C GLY A 63 -10.41 3.66 3.64
N HIS A 64 -9.77 3.28 2.53
CA HIS A 64 -9.67 1.88 2.08
C HIS A 64 -8.58 1.11 2.82
N LEU A 65 -8.83 0.80 4.09
CA LEU A 65 -7.86 0.16 5.00
C LEU A 65 -7.27 -1.15 4.44
N ASN A 66 -8.07 -1.96 3.74
CA ASN A 66 -7.61 -3.21 3.14
C ASN A 66 -6.57 -2.99 2.02
N VAL A 67 -6.74 -1.94 1.20
CA VAL A 67 -5.76 -1.52 0.20
C VAL A 67 -4.53 -0.92 0.85
N VAL A 68 -4.69 -0.05 1.85
CA VAL A 68 -3.57 0.55 2.62
C VAL A 68 -2.68 -0.53 3.21
N LYS A 69 -3.26 -1.55 3.85
CA LYS A 69 -2.51 -2.69 4.41
C LYS A 69 -1.70 -3.41 3.33
N TYR A 70 -2.34 -3.76 2.22
CA TYR A 70 -1.67 -4.45 1.13
C TYR A 70 -0.52 -3.64 0.54
N LEU A 71 -0.71 -2.34 0.28
CA LEU A 71 0.36 -1.48 -0.25
C LEU A 71 1.54 -1.35 0.73
N ALA A 72 1.26 -1.19 2.02
CA ALA A 72 2.29 -1.17 3.06
C ALA A 72 3.04 -2.51 3.17
N GLU A 73 2.34 -3.64 3.08
CA GLU A 73 2.94 -5.00 3.03
C GLU A 73 3.83 -5.20 1.80
N LYS A 74 3.51 -4.53 0.69
CA LYS A 74 4.31 -4.54 -0.54
C LYS A 74 5.43 -3.49 -0.57
N GLY A 75 5.60 -2.73 0.52
CA GLY A 75 6.74 -1.84 0.71
C GLY A 75 6.50 -0.37 0.39
N ALA A 76 5.26 0.07 0.18
CA ALA A 76 4.95 1.49 -0.01
C ALA A 76 5.51 2.36 1.15
N ASP A 77 6.12 3.50 0.84
CA ASP A 77 6.70 4.37 1.87
C ASP A 77 5.60 5.12 2.65
N ILE A 78 5.32 4.64 3.85
CA ILE A 78 4.34 5.26 4.76
C ILE A 78 4.70 6.69 5.18
N ASN A 79 5.96 7.11 4.99
CA ASN A 79 6.40 8.47 5.35
C ASN A 79 5.88 9.51 4.36
N GLN A 80 5.41 9.11 3.17
CA GLN A 80 4.74 10.00 2.22
C GLN A 80 3.38 10.52 2.74
N ILE A 81 2.77 9.84 3.71
CA ILE A 81 1.54 10.30 4.35
C ILE A 81 1.87 11.40 5.37
N SER A 82 1.43 12.62 5.12
CA SER A 82 1.70 13.78 5.98
C SER A 82 0.77 13.85 7.20
N GLU A 83 1.11 14.69 8.18
CA GLU A 83 0.18 15.00 9.28
C GLU A 83 -1.10 15.71 8.80
N PHE A 84 -1.03 16.43 7.68
CA PHE A 84 -2.21 17.00 7.05
C PHE A 84 -3.15 15.89 6.54
N ASP A 85 -2.60 14.88 5.86
CA ASP A 85 -3.37 13.72 5.37
C ASP A 85 -4.01 12.95 6.53
N PHE A 86 -3.29 12.77 7.64
CA PHE A 86 -3.87 12.14 8.84
C PHE A 86 -5.04 12.93 9.41
N ARG A 87 -4.90 14.25 9.57
CA ARG A 87 -6.01 15.09 10.05
C ARG A 87 -7.21 15.05 9.12
N PHE A 88 -6.96 15.03 7.81
CA PHE A 88 -8.02 14.92 6.81
C PHE A 88 -8.73 13.56 6.86
N CYS A 89 -7.97 12.47 7.00
CA CYS A 89 -8.50 11.12 7.23
C CYS A 89 -9.34 11.06 8.51
N GLU A 90 -8.86 11.64 9.61
CA GLU A 90 -9.59 11.72 10.89
C GLU A 90 -10.90 12.52 10.74
N ALA A 91 -10.87 13.66 10.04
CA ALA A 91 -12.05 14.47 9.78
C ALA A 91 -13.11 13.72 8.94
N LYS A 92 -12.68 12.82 8.05
CA LYS A 92 -13.56 11.91 7.30
C LYS A 92 -13.97 10.65 8.08
N GLY A 93 -13.47 10.44 9.29
CA GLY A 93 -13.75 9.26 10.10
C GLY A 93 -12.95 8.01 9.74
N HIS A 94 -11.88 8.13 8.94
CA HIS A 94 -11.03 7.02 8.50
C HIS A 94 -10.04 6.58 9.59
N PHE A 95 -10.51 6.47 10.85
CA PHE A 95 -9.66 6.22 12.03
C PHE A 95 -8.86 4.91 11.93
N GLY A 96 -9.41 3.88 11.26
CA GLY A 96 -8.72 2.61 11.05
C GLY A 96 -7.43 2.74 10.23
N VAL A 97 -7.46 3.56 9.17
CA VAL A 97 -6.29 3.89 8.34
C VAL A 97 -5.24 4.62 9.17
N VAL A 98 -5.66 5.67 9.88
CA VAL A 98 -4.75 6.50 10.68
C VAL A 98 -4.10 5.70 11.80
N LYS A 99 -4.88 4.88 12.52
CA LYS A 99 -4.36 4.01 13.58
C LYS A 99 -3.33 3.03 13.04
N TYR A 100 -3.60 2.40 11.90
CA TYR A 100 -2.68 1.45 11.27
C TYR A 100 -1.37 2.11 10.85
N LEU A 101 -1.44 3.20 10.08
CA LEU A 101 -0.25 3.89 9.57
C LEU A 101 0.59 4.55 10.68
N ARG A 102 -0.03 5.17 11.69
CA ARG A 102 0.71 5.70 12.86
C ARG A 102 1.38 4.58 13.65
N ASN A 103 0.73 3.42 13.78
CA ASN A 103 1.36 2.28 14.44
C ASN A 103 2.60 1.81 13.67
N LEU A 104 2.54 1.71 12.34
CA LEU A 104 3.71 1.40 11.52
C LEU A 104 4.85 2.41 11.71
N LYS A 105 4.55 3.72 11.66
CA LYS A 105 5.54 4.79 11.86
C LYS A 105 6.23 4.73 13.23
N ASN A 106 5.49 4.38 14.27
CA ASN A 106 6.01 4.30 15.64
C ASN A 106 6.79 3.01 15.89
N ASN A 107 6.38 1.89 15.28
CA ASN A 107 7.06 0.60 15.42
C ASN A 107 8.43 0.59 14.75
N GLY A 108 8.62 1.36 13.65
CA GLY A 108 9.93 1.53 13.01
C GLY A 108 10.96 2.31 13.84
N LYS A 109 10.56 2.93 14.96
CA LYS A 109 11.42 3.77 15.81
C LYS A 109 11.83 3.12 17.14
N SER A 110 11.30 1.94 17.48
CA SER A 110 11.68 1.24 18.72
C SER A 110 11.90 -0.25 18.49
N GLU A 111 12.97 -0.80 19.07
CA GLU A 111 13.36 -2.21 18.97
C GLU A 111 12.24 -3.16 19.42
N ASN A 112 11.50 -2.76 20.47
CA ASN A 112 10.31 -3.46 20.96
C ASN A 112 9.11 -3.36 20.00
N GLY A 113 8.95 -2.23 19.30
CA GLY A 113 7.90 -2.02 18.31
C GLY A 113 8.08 -2.89 17.07
N LEU A 114 9.32 -3.08 16.62
CA LEU A 114 9.65 -3.98 15.51
C LEU A 114 9.29 -5.44 15.84
N ASN A 115 9.60 -5.90 17.05
CA ASN A 115 9.33 -7.26 17.51
C ASN A 115 7.83 -7.52 17.73
N LEU A 116 7.10 -6.55 18.29
CA LEU A 116 5.65 -6.66 18.44
C LEU A 116 4.92 -6.63 17.10
N PHE A 117 5.35 -5.80 16.16
CA PHE A 117 4.79 -5.76 14.81
C PHE A 117 4.98 -7.10 14.08
N LYS A 118 6.19 -7.67 14.11
CA LYS A 118 6.48 -9.00 13.54
C LYS A 118 5.65 -10.10 14.19
N SER A 119 5.46 -10.04 15.52
CA SER A 119 4.68 -11.02 16.30
C SER A 119 3.17 -10.92 16.04
N VAL A 120 2.60 -9.72 16.00
CA VAL A 120 1.14 -9.52 15.81
C VAL A 120 0.73 -9.80 14.37
N PHE A 121 1.60 -9.55 13.39
CA PHE A 121 1.32 -9.75 11.98
C PHE A 121 1.98 -11.00 11.38
N ASN A 122 2.65 -11.82 12.20
CA ASN A 122 3.32 -13.07 11.83
C ASN A 122 4.27 -12.95 10.61
N LEU A 123 4.93 -11.79 10.49
CA LEU A 123 5.84 -11.48 9.38
C LEU A 123 7.25 -12.02 9.70
N ASN A 124 7.44 -13.34 9.55
CA ASN A 124 8.69 -14.04 9.86
C ASN A 124 9.79 -13.96 8.77
N TYR A 125 9.69 -13.06 7.77
CA TYR A 125 10.51 -13.17 6.56
C TYR A 125 11.69 -12.22 6.37
N PHE A 126 11.95 -11.28 7.28
CA PHE A 126 13.22 -10.53 7.24
C PHE A 126 14.19 -11.11 8.26
N SER A 127 14.72 -12.29 7.93
CA SER A 127 15.93 -12.81 8.55
C SER A 127 17.09 -11.93 8.09
N ASN A 128 17.80 -11.35 9.06
CA ASN A 128 19.07 -10.67 8.87
C ASN A 128 20.02 -11.55 8.06
N LYS A 129 20.19 -11.27 6.76
CA LYS A 129 21.29 -11.83 5.96
C LYS A 129 22.23 -10.79 5.36
N ASP A 130 21.98 -9.50 5.57
CA ASP A 130 22.90 -8.43 5.14
C ASP A 130 23.65 -7.83 6.34
N GLN A 131 24.23 -8.69 7.18
CA GLN A 131 25.41 -8.32 7.97
C GLN A 131 26.59 -9.13 7.43
N ASP A 132 27.41 -8.47 6.62
CA ASP A 132 28.70 -8.94 6.12
C ASP A 132 29.57 -9.55 7.24
N PRO A 133 30.26 -10.68 6.99
CA PRO A 133 31.51 -10.98 7.67
C PRO A 133 32.70 -10.52 6.82
N LYS A 134 33.46 -9.59 7.41
CA LYS A 134 34.90 -9.26 7.24
C LYS A 134 35.68 -9.86 6.07
#